data_AF-A0A9D7RQI9-F1
#
_entry.id   AF-A0A9D7RQI9-F1
#
_cell.length_a   1.000
_cell.length_b   1.000
_cell.length_c   1.000
_cell.angle_alpha   90.00
_cell.angle_beta   90.00
_cell.angle_gamma   90.00
#
_symmetry.space_group_name_H-M   'P 1'
#
loop_
_entity.id
_entity.type
_entity.pdbx_description
1 polymer ?
#
loop_
_entity_poly.entity_id
_entity_poly.type
_entity_poly.pdbx_seq_one_letter_code
_entity_poly.pdbx_strand_id
1 'polypeptide(L)'
;MRIALATLLGTLGYFLVGWLVFEGILGRDMAAHTTRLPGFHKEGDATSMLLLLLSCMAYALLLALIFARWAHVHTFKEGLLLGALIGMLVAIMTDLYWYSTSHFFNSLWPVAADVVAAAFTVGVMGGVIAWCLGAMADRGWFQT
;
A
#
# COMPACT_ATOMS: atom_id res chain seq x y z
N MET A 1 5.44 -18.02 -11.90
CA MET A 1 5.28 -18.44 -10.47
C MET A 1 5.85 -17.43 -9.47
N ARG A 2 7.07 -16.90 -9.69
CA ARG A 2 7.73 -15.94 -8.77
C ARG A 2 6.90 -14.70 -8.44
N ILE A 3 6.31 -14.06 -9.45
CA ILE A 3 5.47 -12.86 -9.26
C ILE A 3 4.24 -13.18 -8.40
N ALA A 4 3.56 -14.31 -8.64
CA ALA A 4 2.38 -14.70 -7.87
C ALA A 4 2.69 -14.91 -6.38
N LEU A 5 3.80 -15.57 -6.05
CA LEU A 5 4.23 -15.74 -4.65
C LEU A 5 4.61 -14.42 -4.00
N ALA A 6 5.35 -13.56 -4.71
CA ALA A 6 5.70 -12.23 -4.22
C ALA A 6 4.45 -11.36 -3.99
N THR A 7 3.47 -11.43 -4.89
CA THR A 7 2.15 -10.79 -4.72
C THR A 7 1.45 -11.28 -3.48
N LEU A 8 1.34 -12.60 -3.25
CA LEU A 8 0.65 -13.15 -2.08
C LEU A 8 1.31 -12.70 -0.76
N LEU A 9 2.64 -12.76 -0.68
CA LEU A 9 3.37 -12.31 0.52
C LEU A 9 3.29 -10.80 0.72
N GLY A 10 3.40 -10.03 -0.37
CA GLY A 10 3.19 -8.58 -0.34
C GLY A 10 1.78 -8.19 0.09
N THR A 11 0.76 -8.95 -0.35
CA THR A 11 -0.64 -8.77 0.05
C THR A 11 -0.79 -8.95 1.55
N LEU A 12 -0.25 -10.03 2.10
CA LEU A 12 -0.32 -10.29 3.54
C LEU A 12 0.44 -9.22 4.34
N GLY A 13 1.63 -8.82 3.88
CA GLY A 13 2.42 -7.76 4.51
C GLY A 13 1.67 -6.43 4.52
N TYR A 14 1.12 -6.02 3.38
CA TYR A 14 0.38 -4.76 3.25
C TYR A 14 -0.96 -4.80 3.97
N PHE A 15 -1.69 -5.91 3.91
CA PHE A 15 -2.98 -6.04 4.60
C PHE A 15 -2.79 -5.91 6.11
N LEU A 16 -1.83 -6.62 6.71
CA LEU A 16 -1.60 -6.57 8.15
C LEU A 16 -1.07 -5.20 8.62
N VAL A 17 -0.04 -4.68 7.94
CA VAL A 17 0.61 -3.42 8.34
C VAL A 17 -0.27 -2.22 7.96
N GLY A 18 -0.84 -2.23 6.76
CA GLY A 18 -1.74 -1.20 6.28
C GLY A 18 -3.02 -1.11 7.11
N TRP A 19 -3.66 -2.24 7.43
CA TRP A 19 -4.84 -2.23 8.30
C TRP A 19 -4.50 -1.66 9.69
N LEU A 20 -3.39 -2.07 10.30
CA LEU A 20 -2.97 -1.52 11.60
C LEU A 20 -2.71 -0.01 11.55
N VAL A 21 -2.06 0.47 10.50
CA VAL A 21 -1.71 1.89 10.34
C VAL A 21 -2.95 2.73 10.02
N PHE A 22 -3.73 2.37 9.01
CA PHE A 22 -4.86 3.17 8.54
C PHE A 22 -6.10 3.05 9.44
N GLU A 23 -6.48 1.86 9.87
CA GLU A 23 -7.65 1.68 10.73
C GLU A 23 -7.30 1.87 12.21
N GLY A 24 -6.15 1.34 12.64
CA GLY A 24 -5.76 1.35 14.05
C GLY A 24 -5.17 2.68 14.52
N ILE A 25 -4.10 3.16 13.87
CA ILE A 25 -3.32 4.31 14.34
C ILE A 25 -3.92 5.63 13.82
N LEU A 26 -4.12 5.74 12.51
CA LEU A 26 -4.58 6.98 11.86
C LEU A 26 -6.10 7.11 11.82
N GLY A 27 -6.86 6.02 11.88
CA GLY A 27 -8.29 6.02 11.55
C GLY A 27 -9.11 7.04 12.34
N ARG A 28 -8.91 7.14 13.66
CA ARG A 28 -9.60 8.12 14.50
C ARG A 28 -9.20 9.56 14.20
N ASP A 29 -7.92 9.80 13.95
CA ASP A 29 -7.39 11.14 13.66
C ASP A 29 -7.85 11.63 12.28
N MET A 30 -7.78 10.77 11.27
CA MET A 30 -8.27 11.06 9.91
C MET A 30 -9.76 11.33 9.92
N ALA A 31 -10.54 10.56 10.68
CA ALA A 31 -11.99 10.75 10.79
C ALA A 31 -12.40 12.03 11.55
N ALA A 32 -11.49 12.64 12.33
CA ALA A 32 -11.69 13.94 12.97
C ALA A 32 -11.34 15.11 12.03
N HIS A 33 -10.44 14.88 11.06
CA HIS A 33 -9.96 15.90 10.13
C HIS A 33 -10.53 15.78 8.70
N THR A 34 -11.50 14.89 8.50
CA THR A 34 -12.27 14.73 7.26
C THR A 34 -13.74 15.05 7.46
N THR A 35 -14.40 15.50 6.39
CA THR A 35 -15.83 15.79 6.40
C THR A 35 -16.62 14.49 6.57
N ARG A 36 -17.50 14.46 7.57
CA ARG A 36 -18.40 13.34 7.84
C ARG A 36 -19.64 13.44 6.96
N LEU A 37 -19.67 12.71 5.85
CA LEU A 37 -20.87 12.54 5.04
C LEU A 37 -21.64 11.28 5.47
N PRO A 38 -22.94 11.38 5.81
CA PRO A 38 -23.76 10.21 6.12
C PRO A 38 -23.72 9.17 5.00
N GLY A 39 -23.40 7.92 5.34
CA GLY A 39 -23.35 6.81 4.39
C GLY A 39 -22.07 6.73 3.52
N PHE A 40 -21.11 7.65 3.67
CA PHE A 40 -19.85 7.61 2.92
C PHE A 40 -18.89 6.53 3.46
N HIS A 41 -18.65 6.52 4.78
CA HIS A 41 -17.83 5.51 5.42
C HIS A 41 -18.68 4.30 5.83
N LYS A 42 -18.25 3.09 5.46
CA LYS A 42 -18.90 1.84 5.85
C LYS A 42 -18.38 1.41 7.22
N GLU A 43 -19.29 1.05 8.12
CA GLU A 43 -18.96 0.64 9.48
C GLU A 43 -19.44 -0.80 9.75
N GLY A 44 -18.74 -1.50 10.64
CA GLY A 44 -19.09 -2.84 11.09
C GLY A 44 -19.28 -3.84 9.93
N ASP A 45 -20.41 -4.53 9.94
CA ASP A 45 -20.73 -5.60 9.00
C ASP A 45 -20.90 -5.12 7.54
N ALA A 46 -21.02 -3.80 7.31
CA ALA A 46 -21.06 -3.24 5.96
C ALA A 46 -19.68 -3.25 5.28
N THR A 47 -18.60 -3.36 6.05
CA THR A 47 -17.22 -3.34 5.53
C THR A 47 -16.82 -4.73 5.02
N SER A 48 -16.56 -4.83 3.72
CA SER A 48 -16.16 -6.10 3.10
C SER A 48 -14.65 -6.32 3.23
N MET A 49 -14.25 -7.19 4.16
CA MET A 49 -12.85 -7.61 4.33
C MET A 49 -12.26 -8.29 3.09
N LEU A 50 -13.10 -9.00 2.31
CA LEU A 50 -12.66 -9.64 1.07
C LEU A 50 -12.30 -8.62 -0.01
N LEU A 51 -13.11 -7.57 -0.20
CA LEU A 51 -12.79 -6.51 -1.15
C LEU A 51 -11.55 -5.70 -0.72
N LEU A 52 -11.37 -5.51 0.58
CA LEU A 52 -10.16 -4.89 1.13
C LEU A 52 -8.91 -5.76 0.85
N LEU A 53 -9.00 -7.08 1.08
CA LEU A 53 -7.89 -7.98 0.78
C LEU A 53 -7.56 -8.01 -0.73
N LEU A 54 -8.59 -8.00 -1.59
CA LEU A 54 -8.42 -7.96 -3.04
C LEU A 54 -7.80 -6.64 -3.52
N SER A 55 -8.13 -5.49 -2.90
CA SER A 55 -7.48 -4.22 -3.22
C SER A 55 -6.00 -4.21 -2.82
N CYS A 56 -5.67 -4.76 -1.64
CA CYS A 56 -4.28 -4.99 -1.23
C CYS A 56 -3.54 -5.89 -2.23
N MET A 57 -4.19 -6.96 -2.69
CA MET A 57 -3.61 -7.89 -3.65
C MET A 57 -3.33 -7.23 -5.01
N ALA A 58 -4.24 -6.39 -5.48
CA ALA A 58 -4.05 -5.63 -6.71
C ALA A 58 -2.83 -4.69 -6.60
N TYR A 59 -2.67 -4.00 -5.46
CA TYR A 59 -1.52 -3.11 -5.27
C TYR A 59 -0.20 -3.89 -5.13
N ALA A 60 -0.20 -4.99 -4.39
CA ALA A 60 0.95 -5.88 -4.30
C ALA A 60 1.34 -6.47 -5.65
N LEU A 61 0.35 -6.83 -6.50
CA LEU A 61 0.60 -7.31 -7.86
C LEU A 61 1.24 -6.24 -8.72
N LEU A 62 0.77 -4.99 -8.63
CA LEU A 62 1.37 -3.87 -9.34
C LEU A 62 2.85 -3.71 -8.98
N LEU A 63 3.20 -3.65 -7.69
CA LEU A 63 4.59 -3.54 -7.25
C LEU A 63 5.42 -4.76 -7.66
N ALA A 64 4.88 -5.98 -7.53
CA ALA A 64 5.58 -7.19 -7.93
C ALA A 64 5.89 -7.23 -9.43
N LEU A 65 4.97 -6.75 -10.28
CA LEU A 65 5.20 -6.58 -11.71
C LEU A 65 6.30 -5.54 -11.96
N ILE A 66 6.24 -4.38 -11.30
CA ILE A 66 7.25 -3.33 -11.47
C ILE A 66 8.64 -3.82 -11.09
N PHE A 67 8.77 -4.46 -9.93
CA PHE A 67 10.06 -4.88 -9.40
C PHE A 67 10.65 -6.02 -10.22
N ALA A 68 9.82 -6.97 -10.69
CA ALA A 68 10.28 -8.11 -11.47
C ALA A 68 10.57 -7.80 -12.94
N ARG A 69 9.83 -6.86 -13.55
CA ARG A 69 9.87 -6.65 -15.03
C ARG A 69 10.61 -5.39 -15.46
N TRP A 70 10.60 -4.33 -14.66
CA TRP A 70 11.14 -3.04 -15.06
C TRP A 70 12.29 -2.57 -14.17
N ALA A 71 12.13 -2.64 -12.85
CA ALA A 71 13.12 -2.10 -11.92
C ALA A 71 14.21 -3.12 -11.54
N HIS A 72 14.00 -4.42 -11.78
CA HIS A 72 14.93 -5.51 -11.43
C HIS A 72 15.40 -5.47 -9.97
N VAL A 73 14.45 -5.24 -9.05
CA VAL A 73 14.71 -5.06 -7.62
C VAL A 73 14.66 -6.41 -6.91
N HIS A 74 15.72 -6.74 -6.16
CA HIS A 74 15.90 -8.06 -5.55
C HIS A 74 16.28 -8.03 -4.06
N THR A 75 16.52 -6.86 -3.48
CA THR A 75 16.83 -6.76 -2.04
C THR A 75 15.72 -6.08 -1.26
N PHE A 76 15.56 -6.46 0.01
CA PHE A 76 14.57 -5.83 0.90
C PHE A 76 14.74 -4.31 0.96
N LYS A 77 15.99 -3.82 1.07
CA LYS A 77 16.28 -2.39 1.20
C LYS A 77 15.86 -1.61 -0.04
N GLU A 78 16.19 -2.10 -1.24
CA GLU A 78 15.78 -1.48 -2.49
C GLU A 78 14.25 -1.48 -2.63
N GLY A 79 13.61 -2.61 -2.31
CA GLY A 79 12.15 -2.72 -2.33
C GLY A 79 11.47 -1.79 -1.33
N LEU A 80 12.05 -1.63 -0.14
CA LEU A 80 11.56 -0.72 0.89
C LEU A 80 11.58 0.73 0.41
N LEU A 81 12.71 1.17 -0.16
CA LEU A 81 12.87 2.55 -0.64
C LEU A 81 12.02 2.84 -1.87
N LEU A 82 12.01 1.93 -2.86
CA LEU A 82 11.24 2.11 -4.07
C LEU A 82 9.73 1.99 -3.79
N GLY A 83 9.34 1.07 -2.92
CA GLY A 83 7.96 0.94 -2.43
C GLY A 83 7.51 2.21 -1.70
N ALA A 84 8.35 2.75 -0.81
CA ALA A 84 8.03 3.98 -0.08
C ALA A 84 7.86 5.18 -1.02
N LEU A 85 8.74 5.30 -2.03
CA LEU A 85 8.63 6.35 -3.05
C LEU A 85 7.33 6.21 -3.85
N ILE A 86 6.99 5.00 -4.31
CA ILE A 86 5.75 4.74 -5.05
C ILE A 86 4.53 5.06 -4.19
N GLY A 87 4.50 4.59 -2.94
CA GLY A 87 3.41 4.87 -2.00
C GLY A 87 3.22 6.36 -1.77
N MET A 88 4.32 7.06 -1.50
CA MET A 88 4.33 8.51 -1.34
C MET A 88 3.76 9.24 -2.56
N LEU A 89 4.22 8.91 -3.76
CA LEU A 89 3.76 9.58 -4.99
C LEU A 89 2.28 9.28 -5.29
N VAL A 90 1.82 8.04 -5.04
CA VAL A 90 0.42 7.65 -5.21
C VAL A 90 -0.49 8.37 -4.22
N ALA A 91 -0.08 8.48 -2.95
CA ALA A 91 -0.79 9.23 -1.92
C ALA A 91 -0.87 10.71 -2.27
N ILE A 92 0.28 11.36 -2.58
CA ILE A 92 0.32 12.77 -2.99
C ILE A 92 -0.62 13.03 -4.17
N MET A 93 -0.55 12.19 -5.21
CA MET A 93 -1.41 12.35 -6.39
C MET A 93 -2.89 12.27 -6.00
N THR A 94 -3.28 11.27 -5.21
CA THR A 94 -4.67 11.02 -4.83
C THR A 94 -5.18 12.13 -3.92
N ASP A 95 -4.43 12.44 -2.87
CA ASP A 95 -4.84 13.40 -1.85
C ASP A 95 -4.94 14.82 -2.39
N LEU A 96 -3.97 15.26 -3.20
CA LEU A 96 -4.02 16.58 -3.79
C LEU A 96 -5.21 16.72 -4.75
N TYR A 97 -5.54 15.66 -5.49
CA TYR A 97 -6.72 15.66 -6.34
C TYR A 97 -8.01 15.81 -5.52
N TRP A 98 -8.16 15.03 -4.44
CA TRP A 98 -9.33 15.13 -3.54
C TRP A 98 -9.39 16.47 -2.82
N TYR A 99 -8.26 16.96 -2.31
CA TYR A 99 -8.18 18.27 -1.65
C TYR A 99 -8.55 19.41 -2.60
N SER A 100 -8.20 19.31 -3.88
CA SER A 100 -8.52 20.33 -4.89
C SER A 100 -9.96 20.28 -5.39
N THR A 101 -10.60 19.11 -5.39
CA THR A 101 -11.89 18.89 -6.07
C THR A 101 -13.06 18.68 -5.11
N SER A 102 -12.79 18.54 -3.80
CA SER A 102 -13.80 18.24 -2.80
C SER A 102 -13.53 18.97 -1.48
N HIS A 103 -14.56 19.10 -0.66
CA HIS A 103 -14.43 19.53 0.74
C HIS A 103 -14.19 18.34 1.69
N PHE A 104 -13.59 17.25 1.19
CA PHE A 104 -13.41 16.05 2.02
C PHE A 104 -12.37 16.25 3.14
N PHE A 105 -11.25 16.92 2.84
CA PHE A 105 -10.21 17.21 3.82
C PHE A 105 -10.42 18.60 4.43
N ASN A 106 -10.43 18.69 5.77
CA ASN A 106 -10.65 19.95 6.49
C ASN A 106 -9.37 20.81 6.60
N SER A 107 -8.21 20.24 6.29
CA SER A 107 -6.90 20.91 6.32
C SER A 107 -5.88 20.10 5.51
N LEU A 108 -4.65 20.59 5.38
CA LEU A 108 -3.54 19.84 4.77
C LEU A 108 -2.95 18.74 5.68
N TRP A 109 -3.40 18.67 6.94
CA TRP A 109 -2.88 17.68 7.89
C TRP A 109 -3.17 16.22 7.47
N PRO A 110 -4.41 15.82 7.11
CA PRO A 110 -4.71 14.48 6.60
C PRO A 110 -3.85 14.07 5.41
N VAL A 111 -3.60 15.01 4.49
CA VAL A 111 -2.75 14.78 3.31
C VAL A 111 -1.33 14.43 3.74
N ALA A 112 -0.73 15.21 4.65
CA ALA A 112 0.61 14.93 5.14
C ALA A 112 0.68 13.59 5.89
N ALA A 113 -0.34 13.28 6.70
CA ALA A 113 -0.41 12.04 7.46
C ALA A 113 -0.55 10.80 6.56
N ASP A 114 -1.42 10.86 5.54
CA ASP A 114 -1.61 9.77 4.57
C ASP A 114 -0.33 9.53 3.76
N VAL A 115 0.34 10.58 3.28
CA VAL A 115 1.59 10.45 2.53
C VAL A 115 2.68 9.73 3.33
N VAL A 116 2.82 10.04 4.62
CA VAL A 116 3.77 9.36 5.52
C VAL A 116 3.34 7.91 5.77
N ALA A 117 2.06 7.68 6.02
CA ALA A 117 1.51 6.33 6.23
C ALA A 117 1.66 5.45 4.99
N ALA A 118 1.38 5.98 3.80
CA ALA A 118 1.53 5.30 2.53
C ALA A 118 3.01 5.00 2.23
N ALA A 119 3.91 5.95 2.45
CA ALA A 119 5.35 5.71 2.29
C ALA A 119 5.83 4.56 3.20
N PHE A 120 5.38 4.53 4.45
CA PHE A 120 5.74 3.44 5.38
C PHE A 120 5.12 2.10 4.97
N THR A 121 3.80 2.03 4.80
CA THR A 121 3.05 0.79 4.55
C THR A 121 3.40 0.17 3.19
N VAL A 122 3.44 0.98 2.13
CA VAL A 122 3.82 0.53 0.78
C VAL A 122 5.32 0.25 0.70
N GLY A 123 6.14 0.97 1.46
CA GLY A 123 7.54 0.62 1.66
C GLY A 123 7.69 -0.80 2.19
N VAL A 124 7.04 -1.13 3.31
CA VAL A 124 7.11 -2.49 3.89
C VAL A 124 6.62 -3.54 2.88
N MET A 125 5.52 -3.28 2.17
CA MET A 125 5.04 -4.14 1.09
C MET A 125 6.11 -4.37 0.01
N GLY A 126 6.74 -3.29 -0.46
CA GLY A 126 7.81 -3.34 -1.44
C GLY A 126 9.01 -4.14 -0.94
N GLY A 127 9.43 -3.94 0.31
CA GLY A 127 10.52 -4.70 0.93
C GLY A 127 10.24 -6.21 0.94
N VAL A 128 9.03 -6.62 1.35
CA VAL A 128 8.62 -8.04 1.36
C VAL A 128 8.60 -8.63 -0.05
N ILE A 129 8.05 -7.90 -1.03
CA ILE A 129 8.01 -8.32 -2.43
C ILE A 129 9.42 -8.51 -2.99
N ALA A 130 10.29 -7.51 -2.82
CA ALA A 130 11.66 -7.54 -3.34
C ALA A 130 12.48 -8.66 -2.71
N TRP A 131 12.38 -8.82 -1.39
CA TRP A 131 13.03 -9.91 -0.67
C TRP A 131 12.60 -11.29 -1.20
N CYS A 132 11.30 -11.50 -1.42
CA CYS A 132 10.78 -12.73 -1.99
C CYS A 132 11.36 -12.97 -3.40
N LEU A 133 11.32 -11.94 -4.26
CA LEU A 133 11.87 -12.03 -5.62
C LEU A 133 13.36 -12.37 -5.62
N GLY A 134 14.17 -11.76 -4.75
CA GLY A 134 15.60 -12.06 -4.60
C GLY A 134 15.86 -13.48 -4.09
N ALA A 135 15.18 -13.89 -3.01
CA ALA A 135 15.33 -15.24 -2.45
C ALA A 135 15.00 -16.35 -3.47
N MET A 136 14.07 -16.10 -4.39
CA MET A 136 13.76 -17.03 -5.49
C MET A 136 14.74 -16.94 -6.66
N ALA A 137 15.47 -15.84 -6.82
CA ALA A 137 16.55 -15.72 -7.82
C ALA A 137 17.72 -16.61 -7.42
N ASP A 138 18.16 -16.47 -6.17
CA ASP A 138 19.34 -17.13 -5.62
C ASP A 138 19.20 -18.65 -5.56
N ARG A 139 17.97 -19.11 -5.36
CA ARG A 139 17.67 -20.54 -5.25
C ARG A 139 17.64 -21.26 -6.61
N GLY A 140 17.72 -20.55 -7.74
CA GLY A 140 17.74 -21.16 -9.07
C GLY A 140 16.47 -21.94 -9.42
N TRP A 141 15.37 -21.76 -8.67
CA TRP A 141 14.20 -22.64 -8.74
C TRP A 141 13.53 -22.66 -10.12
N PHE A 142 13.77 -21.65 -10.98
CA PHE A 142 13.27 -21.61 -12.36
C PHE A 142 14.18 -20.71 -13.25
N GLN A 143 15.38 -21.19 -13.62
CA GLN A 143 16.25 -20.58 -14.65
C GLN A 143 15.87 -21.02 -16.09
N THR A 144 14.58 -21.10 -16.39
CA THR A 144 14.08 -21.36 -17.76
C THR A 144 13.00 -20.36 -18.12
#